data_AF-A0AAD7IE74-F1
#
_entry.id   AF-A0AAD7IE74-F1
#
_cell.length_a   1.000
_cell.length_b   1.000
_cell.length_c   1.000
_cell.angle_alpha   90.00
_cell.angle_beta   90.00
_cell.angle_gamma   90.00
#
_symmetry.space_group_name_H-M   'P 1'
#
loop_
_entity.id
_entity.type
_entity.pdbx_description
1 polymer ?
#
loop_
_entity_poly.entity_id
_entity_poly.type
_entity_poly.pdbx_seq_one_letter_code
_entity_poly.pdbx_strand_id
1 'polypeptide(L)'
;MDDLEPLDPVFVQDQLSRAPFVSIPGVINVRDLGGLPSHLYPNLITKPGFLFRSAELSGITAAGKLRVKELGITEVYDLRSDTEIAKYNTPLPHIEGVRISHIPVFKKEDYSPEMMAKRYQLYASGKTEAFMELYSQILDHGGLAFGTILRHVRDKPNEGCLFHCTAGKDRTGVIAAILLKLAGVDNKAISKDYALTRVGREPARAMIMERLSKEPLFASNNEAALNMFTCREITMSAFLDLIDEKYAGVEAYVKHFTNLSEEDISTIRRNLLVPASASTDSGTSIRSKV
;
A
#
# COMPACT_ATOMS: atom_id res chain seq x y z
N MET A 1 -20.22 -7.86 10.20
CA MET A 1 -20.59 -6.52 9.70
C MET A 1 -20.65 -6.65 8.19
N ASP A 2 -21.68 -6.09 7.57
CA ASP A 2 -21.70 -5.96 6.11
C ASP A 2 -20.52 -5.08 5.70
N ASP A 3 -19.59 -5.60 4.89
CA ASP A 3 -18.35 -4.92 4.49
C ASP A 3 -18.63 -3.61 3.71
N LEU A 4 -19.88 -3.43 3.28
CA LEU A 4 -20.34 -2.34 2.43
C LEU A 4 -20.88 -1.15 3.24
N GLU A 5 -21.31 -1.33 4.48
CA GLU A 5 -21.87 -0.26 5.31
C GLU A 5 -20.79 0.74 5.76
N PRO A 6 -21.15 2.01 6.01
CA PRO A 6 -20.24 2.98 6.62
C PRO A 6 -19.71 2.46 7.96
N LEU A 7 -18.44 2.72 8.26
CA LEU A 7 -17.86 2.41 9.56
C LEU A 7 -18.27 3.47 10.57
N ASP A 8 -18.37 3.06 11.83
CA ASP A 8 -18.58 3.98 12.95
C ASP A 8 -17.45 5.05 13.01
N PRO A 9 -17.77 6.36 13.01
CA PRO A 9 -16.76 7.41 12.99
C PRO A 9 -15.83 7.40 14.21
N VAL A 10 -16.31 6.99 15.39
CA VAL A 10 -15.47 6.92 16.60
C VAL A 10 -14.45 5.79 16.46
N PHE A 11 -14.89 4.62 15.99
CA PHE A 11 -14.02 3.51 15.64
C PHE A 11 -12.97 3.92 14.60
N VAL A 12 -13.38 4.60 13.52
CA VAL A 12 -12.44 5.06 12.48
C VAL A 12 -11.40 6.00 13.06
N GLN A 13 -11.81 7.00 13.84
CA GLN A 13 -10.88 7.96 14.43
C GLN A 13 -9.88 7.30 15.38
N ASP A 14 -10.35 6.38 16.22
CA ASP A 14 -9.52 5.60 17.15
C ASP A 14 -8.52 4.69 16.41
N GLN A 15 -8.90 4.11 15.27
CA GLN A 15 -7.97 3.35 14.42
C GLN A 15 -6.95 4.27 13.73
N LEU A 16 -7.37 5.40 13.19
CA LEU A 16 -6.47 6.34 12.49
C LEU A 16 -5.47 7.04 13.43
N SER A 17 -5.74 7.09 14.73
CA SER A 17 -4.84 7.70 15.72
C SER A 17 -3.71 6.80 16.22
N ARG A 18 -3.63 5.54 15.77
CA ARG A 18 -2.61 4.57 16.23
C ARG A 18 -1.81 3.98 15.07
N ALA A 19 -0.63 3.46 15.38
CA ALA A 19 0.15 2.68 14.43
C ALA A 19 -0.67 1.48 13.89
N PRO A 20 -0.55 1.14 12.60
CA PRO A 20 0.43 1.66 11.64
C PRO A 20 0.03 2.94 10.90
N PHE A 21 -1.12 3.57 11.21
CA PHE A 21 -1.53 4.80 10.54
C PHE A 21 -0.63 5.98 10.90
N VAL A 22 -0.37 6.80 9.89
CA VAL A 22 0.45 8.02 10.01
C VAL A 22 -0.34 9.17 9.40
N SER A 23 -0.44 10.30 10.09
CA SER A 23 -1.12 11.48 9.52
C SER A 23 -0.18 12.23 8.57
N ILE A 24 -0.60 12.41 7.32
CA ILE A 24 -0.05 13.37 6.36
C ILE A 24 -1.22 14.24 5.88
N PRO A 25 -1.38 15.48 6.37
CA PRO A 25 -2.52 16.31 6.03
C PRO A 25 -2.75 16.48 4.52
N GLY A 26 -3.94 16.08 4.06
CA GLY A 26 -4.34 16.09 2.64
C GLY A 26 -4.11 14.76 1.91
N VAL A 27 -3.61 13.73 2.61
CA VAL A 27 -3.39 12.39 2.05
C VAL A 27 -4.09 11.37 2.95
N ILE A 28 -4.89 10.51 2.36
CA ILE A 28 -5.62 9.45 3.07
C ILE A 28 -4.90 8.12 2.98
N ASN A 29 -5.30 7.17 3.83
CA ASN A 29 -4.83 5.79 3.79
C ASN A 29 -3.30 5.64 3.95
N VAL A 30 -2.66 6.57 4.66
CA VAL A 30 -1.21 6.58 4.87
C VAL A 30 -0.83 5.64 6.02
N ARG A 31 0.11 4.73 5.79
CA ARG A 31 0.65 3.81 6.81
C ARG A 31 2.15 3.62 6.69
N ASP A 32 2.81 3.43 7.82
CA ASP A 32 4.17 2.88 7.92
C ASP A 32 4.10 1.35 7.95
N LEU A 33 4.94 0.68 7.15
CA LEU A 33 5.05 -0.78 7.10
C LEU A 33 6.06 -1.35 8.11
N GLY A 34 6.60 -0.52 9.00
CA GLY A 34 7.45 -0.91 10.12
C GLY A 34 6.73 -1.58 11.30
N GLY A 35 7.50 -2.27 12.15
CA GLY A 35 7.02 -2.85 13.40
C GLY A 35 6.41 -4.25 13.28
N LEU A 36 6.43 -4.87 12.11
CA LEU A 36 5.87 -6.22 11.89
C LEU A 36 6.96 -7.28 12.13
N PRO A 37 6.71 -8.32 12.95
CA PRO A 37 7.71 -9.34 13.26
C PRO A 37 8.03 -10.22 12.05
N SER A 38 9.30 -10.60 11.92
CA SER A 38 9.75 -11.60 10.96
C SER A 38 9.68 -13.00 11.56
N HIS A 39 9.02 -13.94 10.88
CA HIS A 39 9.06 -15.36 11.21
C HIS A 39 10.36 -16.05 10.75
N LEU A 40 11.06 -15.47 9.75
CA LEU A 40 12.33 -15.98 9.25
C LEU A 40 13.52 -15.58 10.12
N TYR A 41 13.45 -14.41 10.77
CA TYR A 41 14.51 -13.88 11.64
C TYR A 41 13.94 -13.50 13.00
N PRO A 42 13.95 -14.44 13.97
CA PRO A 42 13.46 -14.18 15.31
C PRO A 42 14.09 -12.92 15.91
N ASN A 43 13.28 -12.14 16.63
CA ASN A 43 13.64 -10.85 17.23
C ASN A 43 13.90 -9.70 16.24
N LEU A 44 13.70 -9.89 14.93
CA LEU A 44 13.70 -8.79 13.97
C LEU A 44 12.27 -8.36 13.61
N ILE A 45 12.11 -7.07 13.37
CA ILE A 45 10.88 -6.44 12.90
C ILE A 45 11.16 -5.65 11.61
N THR A 46 10.13 -5.41 10.81
CA THR A 46 10.23 -4.46 9.69
C THR A 46 10.64 -3.08 10.20
N LYS A 47 11.56 -2.42 9.50
CA LYS A 47 12.17 -1.14 9.92
C LYS A 47 11.13 -0.01 9.94
N PRO A 48 10.83 0.59 11.12
CA PRO A 48 9.97 1.77 11.19
C PRO A 48 10.55 2.98 10.46
N GLY A 49 9.68 3.81 9.91
CA GLY A 49 10.04 5.04 9.20
C GLY A 49 10.69 4.82 7.83
N PHE A 50 10.68 3.60 7.29
CA PHE A 50 11.38 3.28 6.06
C PHE A 50 10.45 3.15 4.84
N LEU A 51 9.35 2.42 4.98
CA LEU A 51 8.44 2.14 3.88
C LEU A 51 7.04 2.61 4.21
N PHE A 52 6.57 3.60 3.46
CA PHE A 52 5.23 4.15 3.61
C PHE A 52 4.36 3.80 2.40
N ARG A 53 3.08 3.62 2.64
CA ARG A 53 2.06 3.44 1.60
C ARG A 53 0.92 4.43 1.79
N SER A 54 0.29 4.88 0.71
CA SER A 54 -0.87 5.77 0.78
C SER A 54 -1.79 5.70 -0.44
N ALA A 55 -2.91 6.42 -0.38
CA ALA A 55 -3.61 6.88 -1.59
C ALA A 55 -2.82 7.99 -2.30
N GLU A 56 -3.33 8.50 -3.42
CA GLU A 56 -2.66 9.56 -4.19
C GLU A 56 -2.52 10.90 -3.43
N LEU A 57 -1.54 11.71 -3.82
CA LEU A 57 -1.08 12.89 -3.07
C LEU A 57 -1.51 14.24 -3.69
N SER A 58 -2.36 14.28 -4.71
CA SER A 58 -2.73 15.55 -5.36
C SER A 58 -3.42 16.54 -4.42
N GLY A 59 -4.10 16.03 -3.38
CA GLY A 59 -4.70 16.82 -2.31
C GLY A 59 -3.76 17.22 -1.16
N ILE A 60 -2.46 16.90 -1.24
CA ILE A 60 -1.51 17.16 -0.13
C ILE A 60 -1.43 18.65 0.21
N THR A 61 -1.62 18.97 1.49
CA THR A 61 -1.57 20.35 1.99
C THR A 61 -0.13 20.80 2.26
N ALA A 62 0.09 22.11 2.49
CA ALA A 62 1.41 22.61 2.90
C ALA A 62 1.94 21.94 4.18
N ALA A 63 1.08 21.71 5.17
CA ALA A 63 1.44 20.95 6.38
C ALA A 63 1.77 19.49 6.06
N GLY A 64 1.03 18.86 5.12
CA GLY A 64 1.35 17.53 4.61
C GLY A 64 2.73 17.44 3.98
N LYS A 65 3.12 18.44 3.18
CA LYS A 65 4.46 18.50 2.55
C LYS A 65 5.57 18.60 3.58
N LEU A 66 5.38 19.39 4.66
CA LEU A 66 6.33 19.42 5.78
C LEU A 66 6.39 18.06 6.48
N ARG A 67 5.23 17.45 6.70
CA ARG A 67 5.11 16.16 7.38
C ARG A 67 5.81 15.02 6.64
N VAL A 68 5.75 15.00 5.31
CA VAL A 68 6.53 14.05 4.47
C VAL A 68 8.02 14.13 4.79
N LYS A 69 8.58 15.34 4.91
CA LYS A 69 10.00 15.55 5.24
C LYS A 69 10.34 15.10 6.66
N GLU A 70 9.49 15.43 7.64
CA GLU A 70 9.66 15.02 9.04
C GLU A 70 9.65 13.50 9.23
N LEU A 71 8.93 12.79 8.35
CA LEU A 71 8.91 11.32 8.31
C LEU A 71 10.17 10.72 7.67
N GLY A 72 11.10 11.55 7.19
CA GLY A 72 12.32 11.09 6.51
C GLY A 72 12.08 10.56 5.10
N ILE A 73 10.92 10.87 4.49
CA ILE A 73 10.59 10.43 3.13
C ILE A 73 11.35 11.34 2.15
N THR A 74 12.25 10.75 1.37
CA THR A 74 13.02 11.46 0.32
C THR A 74 12.53 11.15 -1.08
N GLU A 75 11.74 10.09 -1.24
CA GLU A 75 11.28 9.59 -2.53
C GLU A 75 9.82 9.14 -2.47
N VAL A 76 9.04 9.51 -3.50
CA VAL A 76 7.65 9.10 -3.69
C VAL A 76 7.51 8.40 -5.03
N TYR A 77 6.91 7.23 -5.03
CA TYR A 77 6.68 6.42 -6.22
C TYR A 77 5.19 6.39 -6.57
N ASP A 78 4.85 6.94 -7.74
CA ASP A 78 3.48 6.97 -8.26
C ASP A 78 3.26 5.82 -9.25
N LEU A 79 2.43 4.86 -8.87
CA LEU A 79 2.11 3.64 -9.64
C LEU A 79 0.93 3.83 -10.62
N ARG A 80 0.35 5.04 -10.69
CA ARG A 80 -0.80 5.36 -11.56
C ARG A 80 -0.37 5.49 -13.01
N SER A 81 -1.26 5.12 -13.94
CA SER A 81 -1.03 5.43 -15.35
C SER A 81 -1.34 6.90 -15.64
N ASP A 82 -0.80 7.41 -16.76
CA ASP A 82 -1.14 8.75 -17.26
C ASP A 82 -2.64 8.93 -17.45
N THR A 83 -3.31 7.89 -17.95
CA THR A 83 -4.76 7.89 -18.16
C THR A 83 -5.53 8.12 -16.87
N GLU A 84 -5.10 7.51 -15.76
CA GLU A 84 -5.73 7.75 -14.45
C GLU A 84 -5.47 9.16 -13.92
N ILE A 85 -4.22 9.63 -14.02
CA ILE A 85 -3.84 10.98 -13.56
C ILE A 85 -4.68 12.03 -14.28
N ALA A 86 -4.79 11.91 -15.61
CA ALA A 86 -5.58 12.80 -16.46
C ALA A 86 -7.09 12.68 -16.19
N LYS A 87 -7.63 11.46 -16.15
CA LYS A 87 -9.07 11.21 -15.95
C LYS A 87 -9.62 11.86 -14.69
N TYR A 88 -8.85 11.82 -13.61
CA TYR A 88 -9.27 12.34 -12.31
C TYR A 88 -8.73 13.74 -12.01
N ASN A 89 -7.97 14.34 -12.92
CA ASN A 89 -7.30 15.63 -12.74
C ASN A 89 -6.50 15.68 -11.42
N THR A 90 -5.66 14.66 -11.20
CA THR A 90 -4.91 14.46 -9.94
C THR A 90 -3.40 14.53 -10.19
N PRO A 91 -2.87 15.73 -10.53
CA PRO A 91 -1.47 15.90 -10.91
C PRO A 91 -0.52 15.55 -9.78
N LEU A 92 0.72 15.22 -10.14
CA LEU A 92 1.78 15.00 -9.16
C LEU A 92 2.06 16.32 -8.42
N PRO A 93 2.06 16.32 -7.08
CA PRO A 93 2.39 17.53 -6.32
C PRO A 93 3.88 17.86 -6.47
N HIS A 94 4.27 19.07 -6.10
CA HIS A 94 5.68 19.39 -5.81
C HIS A 94 5.89 19.45 -4.31
N ILE A 95 6.92 18.74 -3.83
CA ILE A 95 7.36 18.72 -2.43
C ILE A 95 8.87 18.98 -2.43
N GLU A 96 9.29 20.09 -1.84
CA GLU A 96 10.70 20.48 -1.79
C GLU A 96 11.55 19.39 -1.12
N GLY A 97 12.69 19.04 -1.72
CA GLY A 97 13.60 18.02 -1.18
C GLY A 97 13.13 16.57 -1.32
N VAL A 98 11.98 16.34 -1.94
CA VAL A 98 11.43 14.99 -2.19
C VAL A 98 11.34 14.75 -3.68
N ARG A 99 11.98 13.67 -4.16
CA ARG A 99 11.85 13.25 -5.55
C ARG A 99 10.54 12.48 -5.72
N ILE A 100 9.78 12.83 -6.75
CA ILE A 100 8.54 12.14 -7.08
C ILE A 100 8.75 11.47 -8.44
N SER A 101 8.78 10.15 -8.42
CA SER A 101 9.07 9.30 -9.57
C SER A 101 7.77 8.65 -10.05
N HIS A 102 7.35 9.01 -11.26
CA HIS A 102 6.23 8.37 -11.94
C HIS A 102 6.68 7.04 -12.56
N ILE A 103 6.22 5.94 -11.99
CA ILE A 103 6.60 4.57 -12.36
C ILE A 103 5.33 3.72 -12.56
N PRO A 104 4.58 3.94 -13.64
CA PRO A 104 3.29 3.31 -13.85
C PRO A 104 3.42 1.77 -13.91
N VAL A 105 2.57 1.07 -13.17
CA VAL A 105 2.47 -0.41 -13.28
C VAL A 105 1.90 -0.83 -14.63
N PHE A 106 0.97 -0.04 -15.15
CA PHE A 106 0.26 -0.31 -16.40
C PHE A 106 0.53 0.86 -17.34
N LYS A 107 0.88 0.56 -18.59
CA LYS A 107 1.17 1.55 -19.62
C LYS A 107 -0.12 2.12 -20.21
N LYS A 108 0.00 3.16 -21.03
CA LYS A 108 -1.16 3.81 -21.66
C LYS A 108 -1.96 2.84 -22.53
N GLU A 109 -1.28 1.91 -23.19
CA GLU A 109 -1.87 0.89 -24.06
C GLU A 109 -2.73 -0.11 -23.27
N ASP A 110 -2.45 -0.28 -21.96
CA ASP A 110 -3.21 -1.14 -21.05
C ASP A 110 -4.50 -0.47 -20.54
N TYR A 111 -4.80 0.74 -21.00
CA TYR A 111 -5.97 1.55 -20.65
C TYR A 111 -6.88 1.85 -21.85
N SER A 112 -7.01 0.91 -22.80
CA SER A 112 -8.12 1.00 -23.75
C SER A 112 -9.45 1.07 -22.99
N PRO A 113 -10.47 1.78 -23.51
CA PRO A 113 -11.78 1.85 -22.87
C PRO A 113 -12.37 0.47 -22.52
N GLU A 114 -12.13 -0.53 -23.37
CA GLU A 114 -12.59 -1.91 -23.21
C GLU A 114 -11.87 -2.60 -22.03
N MET A 115 -10.55 -2.44 -21.94
CA MET A 115 -9.75 -2.98 -20.84
C MET A 115 -10.14 -2.35 -19.50
N MET A 116 -10.43 -1.04 -19.51
CA MET A 116 -10.95 -0.33 -18.35
C MET A 116 -12.32 -0.83 -17.92
N ALA A 117 -13.24 -1.00 -18.87
CA ALA A 117 -14.55 -1.57 -18.60
C ALA A 117 -14.43 -2.98 -18.01
N LYS A 118 -13.55 -3.84 -18.57
CA LYS A 118 -13.29 -5.19 -18.04
C LYS A 118 -12.77 -5.14 -16.60
N ARG A 119 -11.78 -4.27 -16.31
CA ARG A 119 -11.26 -4.13 -14.93
C ARG A 119 -12.35 -3.64 -13.96
N TYR A 120 -13.18 -2.68 -14.36
CA TYR A 120 -14.29 -2.23 -13.53
C TYR A 120 -15.33 -3.32 -13.28
N GLN A 121 -15.62 -4.17 -14.26
CA GLN A 121 -16.49 -5.34 -14.06
C GLN A 121 -15.89 -6.32 -13.03
N LEU A 122 -14.58 -6.59 -13.11
CA LEU A 122 -13.90 -7.44 -12.14
C LEU A 122 -14.00 -6.86 -10.72
N TYR A 123 -13.72 -5.57 -10.54
CA TYR A 123 -13.86 -4.91 -9.24
C TYR A 123 -15.31 -4.86 -8.74
N ALA A 124 -16.26 -4.55 -9.64
CA ALA A 124 -17.69 -4.48 -9.34
C ALA A 124 -18.27 -5.81 -8.85
N SER A 125 -17.68 -6.93 -9.26
CA SER A 125 -18.15 -8.27 -8.90
C SER A 125 -18.08 -8.55 -7.39
N GLY A 126 -17.15 -7.90 -6.67
CA GLY A 126 -16.90 -8.20 -5.25
C GLY A 126 -16.39 -9.63 -4.99
N LYS A 127 -16.05 -10.40 -6.03
CA LYS A 127 -15.63 -11.80 -5.92
C LYS A 127 -14.12 -11.94 -5.80
N THR A 128 -13.65 -12.83 -4.91
CA THR A 128 -12.21 -13.02 -4.67
C THR A 128 -11.48 -13.47 -5.94
N GLU A 129 -12.10 -14.32 -6.76
CA GLU A 129 -11.53 -14.85 -8.00
C GLU A 129 -11.27 -13.72 -9.01
N ALA A 130 -12.14 -12.71 -9.07
CA ALA A 130 -11.97 -11.56 -9.94
C ALA A 130 -10.77 -10.69 -9.48
N PHE A 131 -10.55 -10.58 -8.17
CA PHE A 131 -9.36 -9.91 -7.63
C PHE A 131 -8.07 -10.69 -7.94
N MET A 132 -8.12 -12.03 -8.00
CA MET A 132 -6.95 -12.83 -8.38
C MET A 132 -6.55 -12.59 -9.84
N GLU A 133 -7.52 -12.47 -10.76
CA GLU A 133 -7.23 -12.06 -12.15
C GLU A 133 -6.58 -10.66 -12.18
N LEU A 134 -7.14 -9.69 -11.44
CA LEU A 134 -6.60 -8.33 -11.37
C LEU A 134 -5.17 -8.29 -10.80
N TYR A 135 -4.91 -9.03 -9.73
CA TYR A 135 -3.61 -9.02 -9.07
C TYR A 135 -2.56 -9.78 -9.86
N SER A 136 -2.95 -10.85 -10.57
CA SER A 136 -2.09 -11.47 -11.57
C SER A 136 -1.68 -10.46 -12.65
N GLN A 137 -2.63 -9.66 -13.18
CA GLN A 137 -2.28 -8.63 -14.17
C GLN A 137 -1.31 -7.59 -13.59
N ILE A 138 -1.50 -7.18 -12.33
CA ILE A 138 -0.58 -6.26 -11.64
C ILE A 138 0.82 -6.87 -11.55
N LEU A 139 0.95 -8.15 -11.19
CA LEU A 139 2.24 -8.84 -11.12
C LEU A 139 2.90 -8.92 -12.50
N ASP A 140 2.15 -9.27 -13.54
CA ASP A 140 2.68 -9.46 -14.89
C ASP A 140 3.22 -8.15 -15.50
N HIS A 141 2.65 -6.98 -15.13
CA HIS A 141 3.07 -5.67 -15.66
C HIS A 141 3.97 -4.89 -14.69
N GLY A 142 3.91 -5.19 -13.39
CA GLY A 142 4.52 -4.38 -12.34
C GLY A 142 6.03 -4.51 -12.19
N GLY A 143 6.69 -5.45 -12.87
CA GLY A 143 8.11 -5.78 -12.68
C GLY A 143 9.06 -4.57 -12.71
N LEU A 144 8.89 -3.65 -13.66
CA LEU A 144 9.72 -2.44 -13.76
C LEU A 144 9.49 -1.49 -12.57
N ALA A 145 8.23 -1.24 -12.21
CA ALA A 145 7.86 -0.35 -11.12
C ALA A 145 8.30 -0.93 -9.77
N PHE A 146 7.99 -2.19 -9.52
CA PHE A 146 8.36 -2.90 -8.30
C PHE A 146 9.87 -3.05 -8.16
N GLY A 147 10.57 -3.35 -9.25
CA GLY A 147 12.02 -3.37 -9.27
C GLY A 147 12.64 -2.03 -8.88
N THR A 148 12.03 -0.91 -9.25
CA THR A 148 12.51 0.43 -8.88
C THR A 148 12.39 0.67 -7.38
N ILE A 149 11.26 0.31 -6.78
CA ILE A 149 11.04 0.39 -5.33
C ILE A 149 12.01 -0.56 -4.60
N LEU A 150 12.17 -1.80 -5.06
CA LEU A 150 13.08 -2.77 -4.47
C LEU A 150 14.55 -2.31 -4.53
N ARG A 151 14.97 -1.67 -5.63
CA ARG A 151 16.30 -1.06 -5.74
C ARG A 151 16.49 0.10 -4.76
N HIS A 152 15.45 0.90 -4.50
CA HIS A 152 15.50 1.89 -3.42
C HIS A 152 15.79 1.24 -2.07
N VAL A 153 15.09 0.15 -1.76
CA VAL A 153 15.30 -0.58 -0.50
C VAL A 153 16.74 -1.12 -0.39
N ARG A 154 17.29 -1.61 -1.51
CA ARG A 154 18.66 -2.10 -1.60
C ARG A 154 19.69 -0.97 -1.41
N ASP A 155 19.53 0.13 -2.14
CA ASP A 155 20.57 1.13 -2.36
C ASP A 155 20.51 2.29 -1.35
N LYS A 156 19.34 2.53 -0.75
CA LYS A 156 19.08 3.66 0.15
C LYS A 156 18.41 3.22 1.47
N PRO A 157 19.05 2.33 2.25
CA PRO A 157 18.44 1.72 3.45
C PRO A 157 18.06 2.69 4.57
N ASN A 158 18.50 3.94 4.52
CA ASN A 158 18.26 4.96 5.54
C ASN A 158 17.41 6.13 5.02
N GLU A 159 16.92 6.06 3.79
CA GLU A 159 16.03 7.05 3.21
C GLU A 159 14.62 6.47 3.07
N GLY A 160 13.66 7.07 3.77
CA GLY A 160 12.27 6.64 3.68
C GLY A 160 11.71 6.84 2.27
N CYS A 161 10.86 5.91 1.81
CA CYS A 161 10.08 6.12 0.60
C CYS A 161 8.60 5.87 0.82
N LEU A 162 7.78 6.56 0.03
CA LEU A 162 6.35 6.37 -0.02
C LEU A 162 5.96 5.86 -1.41
N PHE A 163 5.12 4.83 -1.49
CA PHE A 163 4.56 4.40 -2.77
C PHE A 163 3.03 4.41 -2.72
N HIS A 164 2.42 4.83 -3.83
CA HIS A 164 0.97 4.97 -3.90
C HIS A 164 0.43 4.61 -5.28
N CYS A 165 -0.87 4.37 -5.33
CA CYS A 165 -1.66 4.37 -6.55
C CYS A 165 -2.84 5.33 -6.35
N THR A 166 -3.94 5.16 -7.06
CA THR A 166 -5.13 6.00 -6.86
C THR A 166 -5.72 5.87 -5.44
N ALA A 167 -5.98 4.65 -4.99
CA ALA A 167 -6.63 4.39 -3.69
C ALA A 167 -5.66 3.93 -2.58
N GLY A 168 -4.42 3.59 -2.93
CA GLY A 168 -3.48 2.95 -2.01
C GLY A 168 -3.85 1.52 -1.64
N LYS A 169 -4.70 0.88 -2.45
CA LYS A 169 -5.29 -0.44 -2.20
C LYS A 169 -4.60 -1.55 -2.99
N ASP A 170 -4.81 -1.60 -4.31
CA ASP A 170 -4.51 -2.79 -5.11
C ASP A 170 -3.03 -2.85 -5.52
N ARG A 171 -2.57 -2.01 -6.45
CA ARG A 171 -1.14 -1.95 -6.86
C ARG A 171 -0.20 -1.70 -5.68
N THR A 172 -0.57 -0.75 -4.82
CA THR A 172 0.12 -0.44 -3.57
C THR A 172 0.10 -1.62 -2.60
N GLY A 173 -1.00 -2.36 -2.50
CA GLY A 173 -1.10 -3.53 -1.64
C GLY A 173 -0.28 -4.71 -2.13
N VAL A 174 -0.22 -4.92 -3.44
CA VAL A 174 0.63 -5.95 -4.05
C VAL A 174 2.10 -5.70 -3.75
N ILE A 175 2.63 -4.48 -4.00
CA ILE A 175 4.05 -4.20 -3.68
C ILE A 175 4.32 -4.21 -2.16
N ALA A 176 3.39 -3.72 -1.34
CA ALA A 176 3.51 -3.84 0.12
C ALA A 176 3.59 -5.32 0.56
N ALA A 177 2.73 -6.17 0.03
CA ALA A 177 2.73 -7.60 0.30
C ALA A 177 4.03 -8.28 -0.15
N ILE A 178 4.58 -7.92 -1.31
CA ILE A 178 5.89 -8.40 -1.78
C ILE A 178 7.01 -8.02 -0.79
N LEU A 179 7.08 -6.74 -0.40
CA LEU A 179 8.10 -6.25 0.54
C LEU A 179 7.99 -6.96 1.90
N LEU A 180 6.77 -7.11 2.43
CA LEU A 180 6.52 -7.79 3.70
C LEU A 180 6.81 -9.31 3.62
N LYS A 181 6.46 -9.98 2.51
CA LYS A 181 6.85 -11.39 2.28
C LYS A 181 8.36 -11.55 2.23
N LEU A 182 9.09 -10.66 1.54
CA LEU A 182 10.57 -10.68 1.51
C LEU A 182 11.21 -10.49 2.89
N ALA A 183 10.59 -9.67 3.74
CA ALA A 183 10.98 -9.47 5.14
C ALA A 183 10.60 -10.66 6.05
N GLY A 184 9.89 -11.66 5.54
CA GLY A 184 9.43 -12.80 6.32
C GLY A 184 8.31 -12.43 7.30
N VAL A 185 7.42 -11.49 6.95
CA VAL A 185 6.22 -11.23 7.75
C VAL A 185 5.17 -12.31 7.48
N ASP A 186 4.46 -12.73 8.52
CA ASP A 186 3.41 -13.75 8.41
C ASP A 186 2.25 -13.31 7.50
N ASN A 187 1.71 -14.25 6.70
CA ASN A 187 0.63 -13.98 5.75
C ASN A 187 -0.61 -13.36 6.43
N LYS A 188 -0.95 -13.75 7.66
CA LYS A 188 -2.07 -13.17 8.41
C LYS A 188 -1.82 -11.71 8.75
N ALA A 189 -0.59 -11.34 9.10
CA ALA A 189 -0.22 -9.95 9.38
C ALA A 189 -0.26 -9.09 8.10
N ILE A 190 0.20 -9.64 6.97
CA ILE A 190 0.11 -8.97 5.66
C ILE A 190 -1.35 -8.73 5.26
N SER A 191 -2.21 -9.75 5.39
CA SER A 191 -3.64 -9.63 5.09
C SER A 191 -4.35 -8.61 5.99
N LYS A 192 -3.98 -8.54 7.27
CA LYS A 192 -4.50 -7.52 8.20
C LYS A 192 -4.08 -6.10 7.80
N ASP A 193 -2.81 -5.86 7.44
CA ASP A 193 -2.38 -4.55 6.93
C ASP A 193 -3.17 -4.15 5.68
N TYR A 194 -3.35 -5.08 4.74
CA TYR A 194 -4.14 -4.82 3.55
C TYR A 194 -5.57 -4.40 3.91
N ALA A 195 -6.21 -5.08 4.87
CA ALA A 195 -7.57 -4.82 5.27
C ALA A 195 -7.76 -3.45 5.97
N LEU A 196 -6.73 -2.91 6.62
CA LEU A 196 -6.74 -1.54 7.16
C LEU A 196 -7.03 -0.47 6.10
N THR A 197 -6.87 -0.80 4.81
CA THR A 197 -7.28 0.09 3.72
C THR A 197 -8.77 0.46 3.77
N ARG A 198 -9.64 -0.41 4.30
CA ARG A 198 -11.07 -0.11 4.52
C ARG A 198 -11.25 1.04 5.50
N VAL A 199 -10.47 1.08 6.58
CA VAL A 199 -10.48 2.16 7.58
C VAL A 199 -9.81 3.42 7.02
N GLY A 200 -8.64 3.27 6.40
CA GLY A 200 -7.83 4.38 5.88
C GLY A 200 -8.51 5.22 4.80
N ARG A 201 -9.50 4.66 4.09
CA ARG A 201 -10.26 5.34 3.04
C ARG A 201 -11.61 5.88 3.53
N GLU A 202 -12.06 5.48 4.72
CA GLU A 202 -13.39 5.84 5.20
C GLU A 202 -13.63 7.36 5.31
N PRO A 203 -12.65 8.18 5.75
CA PRO A 203 -12.83 9.64 5.78
C PRO A 203 -13.18 10.26 4.42
N ALA A 204 -12.80 9.60 3.32
CA ALA A 204 -13.08 10.06 1.96
C ALA A 204 -14.23 9.29 1.28
N ARG A 205 -15.01 8.49 2.01
CA ARG A 205 -16.04 7.61 1.44
C ARG A 205 -17.03 8.37 0.57
N ALA A 206 -17.58 9.49 1.04
CA ALA A 206 -18.54 10.30 0.29
C ALA A 206 -17.95 10.84 -1.02
N MET A 207 -16.74 11.40 -0.97
CA MET A 207 -16.02 11.90 -2.14
C MET A 207 -15.72 10.79 -3.16
N ILE A 208 -15.30 9.62 -2.68
CA ILE A 208 -15.03 8.46 -3.54
C ILE A 208 -16.35 7.97 -4.19
N MET A 209 -17.45 7.91 -3.45
CA MET A 209 -18.76 7.52 -3.98
C MET A 209 -19.27 8.50 -5.04
N GLU A 210 -19.14 9.81 -4.80
CA GLU A 210 -19.47 10.84 -5.80
C GLU A 210 -18.63 10.72 -7.07
N ARG A 211 -17.35 10.37 -6.92
CA ARG A 211 -16.48 10.15 -8.07
C ARG A 211 -16.85 8.89 -8.84
N LEU A 212 -17.19 7.81 -8.15
CA LEU A 212 -17.60 6.55 -8.79
C LEU A 212 -18.96 6.71 -9.49
N SER A 213 -19.91 7.49 -8.96
CA SER A 213 -21.21 7.70 -9.59
C SER A 213 -21.14 8.41 -10.95
N LYS A 214 -19.99 9.00 -11.30
CA LYS A 214 -19.72 9.58 -12.63
C LYS A 214 -19.34 8.53 -13.68
N GLU A 215 -19.04 7.30 -13.27
CA GLU A 215 -18.80 6.18 -14.19
C GLU A 215 -20.11 5.48 -14.56
N PRO A 216 -20.36 5.21 -15.85
CA PRO A 216 -21.60 4.58 -16.30
C PRO A 216 -21.93 3.26 -15.59
N LEU A 217 -20.91 2.45 -15.27
CA LEU A 217 -21.10 1.16 -14.59
C LEU A 217 -21.63 1.31 -13.15
N PHE A 218 -21.23 2.37 -12.46
CA PHE A 218 -21.52 2.57 -11.03
C PHE A 218 -22.71 3.50 -10.80
N ALA A 219 -23.01 4.39 -11.76
CA ALA A 219 -24.14 5.31 -11.69
C ALA A 219 -25.50 4.59 -11.47
N SER A 220 -25.68 3.41 -12.08
CA SER A 220 -26.90 2.61 -11.98
C SER A 220 -26.78 1.39 -11.05
N ASN A 221 -25.62 1.18 -10.42
CA ASN A 221 -25.35 0.03 -9.57
C ASN A 221 -24.52 0.45 -8.34
N ASN A 222 -25.24 0.87 -7.29
CA ASN A 222 -24.63 1.32 -6.05
C ASN A 222 -23.84 0.22 -5.34
N GLU A 223 -24.30 -1.04 -5.40
CA GLU A 223 -23.59 -2.18 -4.82
C GLU A 223 -22.23 -2.40 -5.51
N ALA A 224 -22.16 -2.29 -6.83
CA ALA A 224 -20.90 -2.34 -7.58
C ALA A 224 -19.93 -1.21 -7.16
N ALA A 225 -20.44 -0.02 -6.90
CA ALA A 225 -19.62 1.10 -6.39
C ALA A 225 -19.10 0.80 -4.98
N LEU A 226 -19.94 0.24 -4.11
CA LEU A 226 -19.55 -0.15 -2.75
C LEU A 226 -18.52 -1.28 -2.74
N ASN A 227 -18.60 -2.22 -3.69
CA ASN A 227 -17.61 -3.28 -3.85
C ASN A 227 -16.18 -2.75 -4.09
N MET A 228 -16.02 -1.52 -4.60
CA MET A 228 -14.72 -0.85 -4.73
C MET A 228 -14.04 -0.55 -3.37
N PHE A 229 -14.81 -0.54 -2.27
CA PHE A 229 -14.30 -0.32 -0.92
C PHE A 229 -13.90 -1.61 -0.21
N THR A 230 -14.28 -2.78 -0.72
CA THR A 230 -13.97 -4.06 -0.07
C THR A 230 -12.46 -4.27 0.01
N CYS A 231 -11.94 -4.43 1.22
CA CYS A 231 -10.52 -4.67 1.49
C CYS A 231 -10.41 -5.88 2.41
N ARG A 232 -10.81 -7.06 1.93
CA ARG A 232 -10.94 -8.24 2.78
C ARG A 232 -9.60 -8.95 2.96
N GLU A 233 -9.34 -9.42 4.16
CA GLU A 233 -8.16 -10.25 4.46
C GLU A 233 -8.11 -11.48 3.55
N ILE A 234 -9.25 -12.15 3.30
CA ILE A 234 -9.33 -13.34 2.44
C ILE A 234 -8.85 -13.06 1.02
N THR A 235 -9.06 -11.84 0.51
CA THR A 235 -8.61 -11.45 -0.82
C THR A 235 -7.09 -11.30 -0.86
N MET A 236 -6.47 -10.75 0.19
CA MET A 236 -5.00 -10.70 0.29
C MET A 236 -4.40 -12.08 0.57
N SER A 237 -5.04 -12.91 1.39
CA SER A 237 -4.58 -14.29 1.62
C SER A 237 -4.56 -15.09 0.32
N ALA A 238 -5.64 -15.05 -0.47
CA ALA A 238 -5.68 -15.71 -1.78
C ALA A 238 -4.59 -15.20 -2.74
N PHE A 239 -4.23 -13.93 -2.66
CA PHE A 239 -3.11 -13.38 -3.43
C PHE A 239 -1.75 -13.96 -2.99
N LEU A 240 -1.56 -14.10 -1.68
CA LEU A 240 -0.34 -14.68 -1.13
C LEU A 240 -0.21 -16.16 -1.52
N ASP A 241 -1.32 -16.88 -1.66
CA ASP A 241 -1.32 -18.25 -2.19
C ASP A 241 -1.04 -18.25 -3.71
N LEU A 242 -1.68 -17.34 -4.47
CA LEU A 242 -1.46 -17.17 -5.91
C LEU A 242 0.02 -16.92 -6.25
N ILE A 243 0.73 -16.09 -5.49
CA ILE A 243 2.15 -15.83 -5.74
C ILE A 243 3.01 -17.07 -5.50
N ASP A 244 2.65 -17.90 -4.52
CA ASP A 244 3.38 -19.14 -4.22
C ASP A 244 3.12 -20.20 -5.31
N GLU A 245 1.86 -20.35 -5.74
CA GLU A 245 1.46 -21.35 -6.75
C GLU A 245 1.86 -20.98 -8.18
N LYS A 246 1.53 -19.77 -8.64
CA LYS A 246 1.72 -19.37 -10.05
C LYS A 246 3.13 -18.88 -10.34
N TYR A 247 3.77 -18.23 -9.37
CA TYR A 247 5.07 -17.58 -9.57
C TYR A 247 6.22 -18.27 -8.82
N ALA A 248 5.97 -19.44 -8.23
CA ALA A 248 6.93 -20.22 -7.44
C ALA A 248 7.50 -19.44 -6.24
N GLY A 249 6.67 -18.57 -5.65
CA GLY A 249 7.02 -17.76 -4.49
C GLY A 249 7.53 -16.36 -4.82
N VAL A 250 7.56 -15.51 -3.78
CA VAL A 250 7.91 -14.09 -3.92
C VAL A 250 9.31 -13.86 -4.49
N GLU A 251 10.30 -14.68 -4.11
CA GLU A 251 11.68 -14.52 -4.58
C GLU A 251 11.81 -14.87 -6.06
N ALA A 252 11.15 -15.95 -6.51
CA ALA A 252 11.14 -16.35 -7.90
C ALA A 252 10.47 -15.28 -8.77
N TYR A 253 9.34 -14.71 -8.32
CA TYR A 253 8.74 -13.54 -8.94
C TYR A 253 9.72 -12.37 -9.05
N VAL A 254 10.34 -11.97 -7.94
CA VAL A 254 11.24 -10.81 -7.91
C VAL A 254 12.42 -11.01 -8.86
N LYS A 255 13.07 -12.18 -8.86
CA LYS A 255 14.17 -12.48 -9.77
C LYS A 255 13.75 -12.36 -11.23
N HIS A 256 12.64 -13.01 -11.59
CA HIS A 256 12.20 -13.09 -12.98
C HIS A 256 11.72 -11.73 -13.52
N PHE A 257 10.89 -11.02 -12.76
CA PHE A 257 10.19 -9.83 -13.26
C PHE A 257 10.94 -8.51 -13.01
N THR A 258 11.90 -8.48 -12.08
CA THR A 258 12.60 -7.25 -11.71
C THR A 258 14.09 -7.25 -12.05
N ASN A 259 14.62 -8.41 -12.49
CA ASN A 259 16.03 -8.66 -12.78
C ASN A 259 16.95 -8.38 -11.58
N LEU A 260 16.46 -8.65 -10.36
CA LEU A 260 17.25 -8.61 -9.13
C LEU A 260 17.82 -10.01 -8.86
N SER A 261 19.10 -10.05 -8.51
CA SER A 261 19.80 -11.28 -8.16
C SER A 261 19.45 -11.79 -6.76
N GLU A 262 19.90 -12.99 -6.42
CA GLU A 262 19.83 -13.51 -5.05
C GLU A 262 20.55 -12.60 -4.04
N GLU A 263 21.68 -12.02 -4.44
CA GLU A 263 22.45 -11.10 -3.60
C GLU A 263 21.69 -9.79 -3.34
N ASP A 264 20.99 -9.29 -4.37
CA ASP A 264 20.13 -8.12 -4.24
C ASP A 264 18.99 -8.39 -3.26
N ILE A 265 18.32 -9.53 -3.39
CA ILE A 265 17.21 -9.94 -2.51
C ILE A 265 17.70 -10.10 -1.06
N SER A 266 18.86 -10.72 -0.86
CA SER A 266 19.48 -10.85 0.46
C SER A 266 19.78 -9.48 1.09
N THR A 267 20.27 -8.53 0.31
CA THR A 267 20.55 -7.16 0.77
C THR A 267 19.26 -6.39 1.08
N ILE A 268 18.26 -6.49 0.21
CA ILE A 268 16.92 -5.91 0.43
C ILE A 268 16.34 -6.41 1.75
N ARG A 269 16.34 -7.73 1.97
CA ARG A 269 15.83 -8.33 3.20
C ARG A 269 16.54 -7.83 4.45
N ARG A 270 17.87 -7.73 4.41
CA ARG A 270 18.67 -7.17 5.51
C ARG A 270 18.28 -5.72 5.81
N ASN A 271 18.05 -4.92 4.76
CA ASN A 271 17.70 -3.51 4.89
C ASN A 271 16.25 -3.29 5.37
N LEU A 272 15.35 -4.25 5.10
CA LEU A 272 13.97 -4.23 5.56
C LEU A 272 13.82 -4.46 7.06
N LEU A 273 14.82 -5.04 7.73
CA LEU A 273 14.71 -5.55 9.09
C LEU A 273 15.64 -4.84 10.07
N VAL A 274 15.18 -4.67 11.30
CA VAL A 274 15.96 -4.16 12.44
C VAL A 274 15.63 -4.98 13.69
N PRO A 275 16.51 -5.02 14.71
CA PRO A 275 16.17 -5.63 15.99
C PRO A 275 14.91 -5.01 16.59
N ALA A 276 14.00 -5.84 17.10
CA ALA A 276 12.93 -5.38 17.96
C ALA A 276 13.59 -4.76 19.20
N SER A 277 13.49 -3.44 19.34
CA SER A 277 13.98 -2.78 20.56
C SER A 277 13.26 -3.40 21.75
N ALA A 278 14.01 -4.00 22.69
CA ALA A 278 13.47 -4.42 23.96
C ALA A 278 12.81 -3.20 24.60
N SER A 279 11.51 -3.27 24.87
CA SER A 279 10.80 -2.25 25.64
C SER A 279 11.60 -1.97 26.91
N THR A 280 12.18 -0.78 27.04
CA THR A 280 12.76 -0.33 28.30
C THR A 280 11.62 -0.11 29.27
N ASP A 281 11.35 -1.15 30.06
CA ASP A 281 10.55 -1.09 31.25
C ASP A 281 11.23 -0.11 32.21
N SER A 282 10.75 1.13 32.26
CA SER A 282 11.21 2.16 33.19
C SER A 282 10.07 2.58 34.12
N GLY A 283 9.45 1.58 34.76
CA GLY A 283 8.67 1.77 35.98
C GLY A 283 9.58 1.91 37.20
N THR A 284 10.44 2.93 37.25
CA THR A 284 11.15 3.25 38.50
C THR A 284 10.22 4.01 39.43
N SER A 285 9.67 3.26 40.39
CA SER A 285 8.98 3.73 41.58
C SER A 285 9.80 4.81 42.30
N ILE A 286 9.36 6.07 42.22
CA ILE A 286 9.79 7.11 43.16
C ILE A 286 8.85 7.03 44.36
N ARG A 287 9.30 6.34 45.42
CA ARG A 287 8.74 6.49 46.76
C ARG A 287 9.03 7.91 47.24
N SER A 288 7.99 8.70 47.43
CA SER A 288 8.04 9.94 48.18
C SER A 288 8.34 9.63 49.66
N LYS A 289 9.44 10.20 50.16
CA LYS A 289 9.59 10.55 51.57
C LYS A 289 9.64 12.07 51.63
N VAL A 290 8.51 12.69 52.00
CA VAL A 290 8.40 13.79 52.98
C VAL A 290 7.03 13.64 53.62
#